data_AF-A0A2M8J5A7-F1
#
_entry.id   AF-A0A2M8J5A7-F1
#
_cell.length_a   1.000
_cell.length_b   1.000
_cell.length_c   1.000
_cell.angle_alpha   90.00
_cell.angle_beta   90.00
_cell.angle_gamma   90.00
#
_symmetry.space_group_name_H-M   'P 1'
#
loop_
_entity.id
_entity.type
_entity.pdbx_description
1 polymer ?
#
loop_
_entity_poly.entity_id
_entity_poly.type
_entity_poly.pdbx_seq_one_letter_code
_entity_poly.pdbx_strand_id
1 'polypeptide(L)'
;MNTTRFLRRRKPMGIFRTTTSAVAVMAMLALPAVAQNFDDPEEFARQQELLNSEPNGPEQEPWMQYFGEEMVDTSAHAVDGAGTVCFSNAGVNNPWRVVGWTTMQAEVERHPDKIADFIVTDAEGSDDKQIADIDDLLAGGQCNVLIVSPNTTAALTPAVERACEQVPVIVFDRGVNTDCPVTFIKPVGGYGFGIQSAEFIAENAPENGKVLMLRILPGVDVLETRHSAARRILEEAGLEIVGAEFTDGDRAKTKSIVEDYIQREGQLDAVWMDAGATSVAAIEAFEDMGMPVPIVTGEDQQDFLQKWQELGMNTIAPTYPTYQWRSPIIAAVKIMNGEEIPGPSWNLPQPAITNENLSEYVNPDMPPLHYAMCGCEGMENYPERWGGK
;
A
#
# COMPACT_ATOMS: atom_id res chain seq x y z
N MET A 1 -90.67 43.60 27.56
CA MET A 1 -90.62 42.46 26.60
C MET A 1 -89.58 41.49 27.16
N ASN A 2 -89.95 40.47 27.96
CA ASN A 2 -90.43 39.12 27.56
C ASN A 2 -89.66 38.59 26.33
N THR A 3 -89.04 37.40 26.30
CA THR A 3 -89.35 36.14 26.98
C THR A 3 -88.23 35.11 26.78
N THR A 4 -88.16 34.17 27.71
CA THR A 4 -87.37 32.94 27.82
C THR A 4 -87.81 31.82 26.84
N ARG A 5 -86.91 30.85 26.52
CA ARG A 5 -87.07 29.35 26.49
C ARG A 5 -86.72 28.56 25.20
N PHE A 6 -85.75 27.64 25.38
CA PHE A 6 -85.71 26.17 25.11
C PHE A 6 -85.96 25.57 23.70
N LEU A 7 -85.03 24.73 23.17
CA LEU A 7 -84.97 23.25 23.34
C LEU A 7 -83.99 22.54 22.36
N ARG A 8 -83.22 21.60 22.94
CA ARG A 8 -82.53 20.40 22.42
C ARG A 8 -82.76 19.95 20.96
N ARG A 9 -81.68 19.47 20.32
CA ARG A 9 -81.60 18.13 19.69
C ARG A 9 -80.16 17.58 19.70
N ARG A 10 -80.04 16.32 20.16
CA ARG A 10 -78.82 15.50 20.22
C ARG A 10 -78.43 15.00 18.81
N LYS A 11 -77.13 14.88 18.54
CA LYS A 11 -76.55 13.92 17.57
C LYS A 11 -75.44 13.12 18.27
N PRO A 12 -75.22 11.84 17.89
CA PRO A 12 -74.47 10.89 18.72
C PRO A 12 -72.97 10.87 18.44
N MET A 13 -72.22 10.58 19.50
CA MET A 13 -70.93 9.88 19.61
C MET A 13 -70.18 9.58 18.30
N GLY A 14 -69.12 10.36 18.05
CA GLY A 14 -67.94 9.93 17.29
C GLY A 14 -66.78 9.74 18.25
N ILE A 15 -66.29 8.51 18.34
CA ILE A 15 -65.12 8.10 19.13
C ILE A 15 -63.88 8.75 18.51
N PHE A 16 -63.31 9.77 19.17
CA PHE A 16 -61.94 10.22 18.86
C PHE A 16 -60.97 9.21 19.48
N ARG A 17 -60.49 8.27 18.66
CA ARG A 17 -59.26 7.54 18.95
C ARG A 17 -58.10 8.52 18.75
N THR A 18 -57.42 8.84 19.84
CA THR A 18 -56.07 9.41 19.83
C THR A 18 -55.14 8.45 19.09
N THR A 19 -54.80 8.76 17.84
CA THR A 19 -53.66 8.15 17.15
C THR A 19 -52.39 8.73 17.75
N THR A 20 -51.81 8.01 18.70
CA THR A 20 -50.41 8.17 19.09
C THR A 20 -49.58 7.78 17.88
N SER A 21 -49.04 8.75 17.14
CA SER A 21 -48.02 8.49 16.13
C SER A 21 -46.76 8.02 16.87
N ALA A 22 -46.55 6.71 16.90
CA ALA A 22 -45.27 6.14 17.29
C ALA A 22 -44.28 6.48 16.18
N VAL A 23 -43.34 7.39 16.46
CA VAL A 23 -42.13 7.56 15.66
C VAL A 23 -41.32 6.27 15.84
N ALA A 24 -41.35 5.41 14.84
CA ALA A 24 -40.45 4.27 14.77
C ALA A 24 -39.04 4.82 14.52
N VAL A 25 -38.23 4.86 15.58
CA VAL A 25 -36.79 5.01 15.45
C VAL A 25 -36.30 3.73 14.77
N MET A 26 -36.05 3.81 13.46
CA MET A 26 -35.32 2.78 12.75
C MET A 26 -33.89 2.82 13.30
N ALA A 27 -33.58 1.91 14.22
CA ALA A 27 -32.20 1.64 14.56
C ALA A 27 -31.53 1.12 13.28
N MET A 28 -30.70 1.93 12.65
CA MET A 28 -29.72 1.42 11.69
C MET A 28 -28.84 0.45 12.48
N LEU A 29 -29.07 -0.84 12.26
CA LEU A 29 -28.12 -1.87 12.64
C LEU A 29 -26.87 -1.57 11.82
N ALA A 30 -25.87 -0.94 12.44
CA ALA A 30 -24.52 -0.99 11.93
C ALA A 30 -24.19 -2.47 11.74
N LEU A 31 -23.99 -2.88 10.49
CA LEU A 31 -23.41 -4.18 10.22
C LEU A 31 -22.10 -4.25 11.03
N PRO A 32 -21.84 -5.35 11.76
CA PRO A 32 -20.55 -5.49 12.41
C PRO A 32 -19.49 -5.37 11.31
N ALA A 33 -18.56 -4.42 11.47
CA ALA A 33 -17.37 -4.40 10.64
C ALA A 33 -16.75 -5.79 10.75
N VAL A 34 -16.75 -6.54 9.65
CA VAL A 34 -16.02 -7.81 9.58
C VAL A 34 -14.56 -7.41 9.81
N ALA A 35 -13.96 -7.86 10.90
CA ALA A 35 -12.54 -7.62 11.12
C ALA A 35 -11.80 -8.19 9.91
N GLN A 36 -11.01 -7.36 9.24
CA GLN A 36 -10.27 -7.78 8.07
C GLN A 36 -9.33 -8.93 8.47
N ASN A 37 -9.43 -10.07 7.78
CA ASN A 37 -8.56 -11.19 8.03
C ASN A 37 -7.19 -10.92 7.36
N PHE A 38 -6.16 -10.69 8.16
CA PHE A 38 -4.78 -10.52 7.69
C PHE A 38 -3.95 -11.82 7.77
N ASP A 39 -4.60 -12.94 8.10
CA ASP A 39 -4.02 -14.28 8.10
C ASP A 39 -4.90 -15.21 7.23
N ASP A 40 -4.84 -14.96 5.93
CA ASP A 40 -5.54 -15.70 4.89
C ASP A 40 -4.58 -16.72 4.25
N PRO A 41 -4.78 -18.03 4.50
CA PRO A 41 -3.91 -19.07 3.97
C PRO A 41 -3.93 -19.19 2.44
N GLU A 42 -5.06 -18.85 1.80
CA GLU A 42 -5.18 -18.92 0.33
C GLU A 42 -4.38 -17.79 -0.31
N GLU A 43 -4.50 -16.57 0.23
CA GLU A 43 -3.72 -15.42 -0.25
C GLU A 43 -2.22 -15.56 0.05
N PHE A 44 -1.86 -16.13 1.21
CA PHE A 44 -0.47 -16.50 1.53
C PHE A 44 0.10 -17.45 0.46
N ALA A 45 -0.61 -18.56 0.18
CA ALA A 45 -0.16 -19.55 -0.79
C ALA A 45 -0.08 -18.98 -2.21
N ARG A 46 -1.06 -18.14 -2.60
CA ARG A 46 -1.07 -17.46 -3.90
C ARG A 46 0.15 -16.55 -4.06
N GLN A 47 0.45 -15.72 -3.06
CA GLN A 47 1.63 -14.84 -3.13
C GLN A 47 2.94 -15.62 -3.12
N GLN A 48 3.02 -16.74 -2.39
CA GLN A 48 4.18 -17.64 -2.43
C GLN A 48 4.39 -18.24 -3.84
N GLU A 49 3.32 -18.65 -4.53
CA GLU A 49 3.40 -19.13 -5.91
C GLU A 49 3.87 -18.01 -6.86
N LEU A 50 3.34 -16.80 -6.72
CA LEU A 50 3.73 -15.66 -7.55
C LEU A 50 5.22 -15.30 -7.39
N LEU A 51 5.76 -15.33 -6.17
CA LEU A 51 7.20 -15.08 -5.93
C LEU A 51 8.10 -16.07 -6.68
N ASN A 52 7.62 -17.29 -6.91
CA ASN A 52 8.35 -18.37 -7.58
C ASN A 52 7.99 -18.50 -9.07
N SER A 53 7.15 -17.61 -9.59
CA SER A 53 6.68 -17.63 -10.97
C SER A 53 7.53 -16.71 -11.85
N GLU A 54 7.62 -17.03 -13.14
CA GLU A 54 8.21 -16.14 -14.13
C GLU A 54 7.14 -15.14 -14.60
N PRO A 55 7.37 -13.81 -14.49
CA PRO A 55 6.42 -12.82 -14.95
C PRO A 55 6.45 -12.69 -16.48
N ASN A 56 5.31 -12.32 -17.06
CA ASN A 56 5.23 -11.89 -18.45
C ASN A 56 5.81 -10.49 -18.63
N GLY A 57 6.19 -10.14 -19.86
CA GLY A 57 6.66 -8.80 -20.23
C GLY A 57 8.19 -8.66 -20.28
N PRO A 58 8.69 -7.48 -20.68
CA PRO A 58 10.12 -7.25 -20.88
C PRO A 58 10.92 -7.30 -19.57
N GLU A 59 11.97 -8.12 -19.54
CA GLU A 59 12.85 -8.35 -18.38
C GLU A 59 13.48 -7.06 -17.81
N GLN A 60 13.86 -6.13 -18.69
CA GLN A 60 14.51 -4.87 -18.31
C GLN A 60 13.52 -3.79 -17.85
N GLU A 61 12.22 -4.09 -17.84
CA GLU A 61 11.16 -3.15 -17.48
C GLU A 61 10.18 -3.82 -16.51
N PRO A 62 10.59 -4.09 -15.25
CA PRO A 62 9.74 -4.77 -14.27
C PRO A 62 8.42 -4.04 -13.97
N TRP A 63 8.33 -2.72 -14.22
CA TRP A 63 7.09 -1.94 -14.15
C TRP A 63 6.09 -2.26 -15.27
N MET A 64 6.50 -2.96 -16.33
CA MET A 64 5.64 -3.48 -17.40
C MET A 64 5.28 -4.95 -17.22
N GLN A 65 5.96 -5.64 -16.31
CA GLN A 65 5.79 -7.06 -16.12
C GLN A 65 4.51 -7.39 -15.35
N TYR A 66 3.98 -8.59 -15.51
CA TYR A 66 2.77 -9.03 -14.80
C TYR A 66 2.69 -10.55 -14.69
N PHE A 67 1.99 -11.04 -13.68
CA PHE A 67 1.65 -12.46 -13.54
C PHE A 67 0.25 -12.78 -14.07
N GLY A 68 0.09 -13.99 -14.61
CA GLY A 68 -1.18 -14.48 -15.17
C GLY A 68 -1.37 -14.13 -16.66
N GLU A 69 -2.51 -14.54 -17.22
CA GLU A 69 -2.84 -14.37 -18.64
C GLU A 69 -4.05 -13.44 -18.87
N GLU A 70 -4.70 -12.98 -17.80
CA GLU A 70 -5.92 -12.20 -17.89
C GLU A 70 -5.64 -10.76 -18.36
N MET A 71 -6.34 -10.37 -19.42
CA MET A 71 -6.26 -9.06 -20.04
C MET A 71 -7.66 -8.43 -20.09
N VAL A 72 -7.72 -7.12 -19.95
CA VAL A 72 -8.95 -6.32 -20.03
C VAL A 72 -8.95 -5.53 -21.33
N ASP A 73 -10.00 -5.69 -22.13
CA ASP A 73 -10.24 -4.87 -23.32
C ASP A 73 -10.61 -3.45 -22.90
N THR A 74 -9.80 -2.49 -23.31
CA THR A 74 -9.99 -1.07 -23.00
C THR A 74 -10.44 -0.25 -24.22
N SER A 75 -10.74 -0.89 -25.35
CA SER A 75 -11.08 -0.22 -26.61
C SER A 75 -12.24 0.77 -26.50
N ALA A 76 -13.18 0.52 -25.59
CA ALA A 76 -14.30 1.43 -25.28
C ALA A 76 -13.88 2.76 -24.62
N HIS A 77 -12.64 2.84 -24.09
CA HIS A 77 -12.09 3.99 -23.39
C HIS A 77 -11.07 4.77 -24.22
N ALA A 78 -10.89 4.41 -25.50
CA ALA A 78 -9.96 5.09 -26.39
C ALA A 78 -10.31 6.58 -26.53
N VAL A 79 -9.28 7.43 -26.49
CA VAL A 79 -9.37 8.89 -26.63
C VAL A 79 -8.69 9.29 -27.93
N ASP A 80 -9.34 10.18 -28.69
CA ASP A 80 -8.74 10.76 -29.89
C ASP A 80 -7.65 11.77 -29.50
N GLY A 81 -6.38 11.37 -29.61
CA GLY A 81 -5.23 12.24 -29.33
C GLY A 81 -4.75 12.15 -27.88
N ALA A 82 -4.30 13.28 -27.33
CA ALA A 82 -3.82 13.36 -25.95
C ALA A 82 -4.99 13.63 -24.99
N GLY A 83 -5.05 12.90 -23.87
CA GLY A 83 -6.12 13.01 -22.87
C GLY A 83 -5.64 13.52 -21.51
N THR A 84 -6.58 13.63 -20.57
CA THR A 84 -6.30 14.04 -19.18
C THR A 84 -6.24 12.82 -18.28
N VAL A 85 -5.12 12.66 -17.58
CA VAL A 85 -4.96 11.68 -16.50
C VAL A 85 -5.15 12.40 -15.18
N CYS A 86 -6.09 11.94 -14.37
CA CYS A 86 -6.28 12.42 -13.01
C CYS A 86 -5.69 11.43 -12.01
N PHE A 87 -5.12 11.92 -10.92
CA PHE A 87 -4.57 11.10 -9.85
C PHE A 87 -5.04 11.59 -8.49
N SER A 88 -5.76 10.72 -7.77
CA SER A 88 -6.07 10.88 -6.35
C SER A 88 -5.02 10.14 -5.51
N ASN A 89 -4.12 10.89 -4.89
CA ASN A 89 -3.05 10.36 -4.07
C ASN A 89 -3.43 10.36 -2.58
N ALA A 90 -3.20 9.25 -1.87
CA ALA A 90 -3.33 9.21 -0.40
C ALA A 90 -2.40 10.21 0.31
N GLY A 91 -1.24 10.49 -0.28
CA GLY A 91 -0.35 11.58 0.12
C GLY A 91 1.12 11.32 -0.15
N VAL A 92 1.99 12.24 0.28
CA VAL A 92 3.46 12.13 0.15
C VAL A 92 4.12 12.25 1.52
N ASN A 93 3.82 11.28 2.40
CA ASN A 93 4.11 11.37 3.83
C ASN A 93 5.32 10.54 4.31
N ASN A 94 6.00 9.82 3.41
CA ASN A 94 7.19 9.03 3.73
C ASN A 94 8.14 8.94 2.52
N PRO A 95 9.41 8.54 2.73
CA PRO A 95 10.39 8.53 1.65
C PRO A 95 10.04 7.62 0.47
N TRP A 96 9.43 6.46 0.71
CA TRP A 96 8.95 5.56 -0.35
C TRP A 96 7.96 6.28 -1.28
N ARG A 97 7.00 7.02 -0.70
CA ARG A 97 6.05 7.83 -1.48
C ARG A 97 6.71 9.03 -2.16
N VAL A 98 7.75 9.64 -1.57
CA VAL A 98 8.50 10.74 -2.20
C VAL A 98 9.21 10.23 -3.46
N VAL A 99 9.90 9.09 -3.37
CA VAL A 99 10.59 8.47 -4.51
C VAL A 99 9.56 8.05 -5.56
N GLY A 100 8.50 7.34 -5.15
CA GLY A 100 7.43 6.91 -6.05
C GLY A 100 6.73 8.07 -6.77
N TRP A 101 6.39 9.15 -6.06
CA TRP A 101 5.79 10.35 -6.64
C TRP A 101 6.72 11.01 -7.68
N THR A 102 8.01 11.16 -7.35
CA THR A 102 9.01 11.68 -8.27
C THR A 102 9.11 10.81 -9.54
N THR A 103 9.09 9.50 -9.36
CA THR A 103 9.10 8.49 -10.45
C THR A 103 7.84 8.55 -11.32
N MET A 104 6.66 8.72 -10.72
CA MET A 104 5.40 8.88 -11.46
C MET A 104 5.40 10.15 -12.31
N GLN A 105 5.85 11.28 -11.77
CA GLN A 105 5.96 12.53 -12.51
C GLN A 105 6.92 12.40 -13.70
N ALA A 106 8.07 11.75 -13.49
CA ALA A 106 9.02 11.48 -14.55
C ALA A 106 8.44 10.55 -15.62
N GLU A 107 7.61 9.56 -15.24
CA GLU A 107 6.91 8.70 -16.21
C GLU A 107 5.89 9.49 -17.03
N VAL A 108 5.11 10.39 -16.41
CA VAL A 108 4.15 11.27 -17.14
C VAL A 108 4.84 12.05 -18.25
N GLU A 109 6.02 12.62 -17.96
CA GLU A 109 6.80 13.41 -18.91
C GLU A 109 7.34 12.60 -20.10
N ARG A 110 7.34 11.27 -20.02
CA ARG A 110 7.71 10.38 -21.14
C ARG A 110 6.58 10.21 -22.17
N HIS A 111 5.36 10.67 -21.87
CA HIS A 111 4.18 10.52 -22.72
C HIS A 111 3.57 11.87 -23.16
N PRO A 112 4.36 12.86 -23.63
CA PRO A 112 3.85 14.21 -23.92
C PRO A 112 2.84 14.25 -25.07
N ASP A 113 2.88 13.27 -25.98
CA ASP A 113 1.94 13.14 -27.10
C ASP A 113 0.62 12.43 -26.72
N LYS A 114 0.53 11.92 -25.48
CA LYS A 114 -0.61 11.11 -24.99
C LYS A 114 -1.27 11.68 -23.74
N ILE A 115 -0.51 12.37 -22.90
CA ILE A 115 -1.02 13.04 -21.69
C ILE A 115 -0.97 14.54 -21.93
N ALA A 116 -2.14 15.14 -22.19
CA ALA A 116 -2.29 16.58 -22.34
C ALA A 116 -2.21 17.29 -20.98
N ASP A 117 -2.87 16.70 -19.98
CA ASP A 117 -2.95 17.23 -18.62
C ASP A 117 -2.79 16.09 -17.60
N PHE A 118 -2.02 16.35 -16.54
CA PHE A 118 -1.90 15.48 -15.38
C PHE A 118 -2.36 16.23 -14.12
N ILE A 119 -3.54 15.89 -13.63
CA ILE A 119 -4.20 16.60 -12.53
C ILE A 119 -4.08 15.75 -11.28
N VAL A 120 -3.47 16.29 -10.24
CA VAL A 120 -3.19 15.54 -9.02
C VAL A 120 -3.81 16.21 -7.80
N THR A 121 -4.42 15.40 -6.95
CA THR A 121 -4.84 15.77 -5.61
C THR A 121 -4.03 14.99 -4.59
N ASP A 122 -3.69 15.63 -3.46
CA ASP A 122 -2.96 15.02 -2.34
C ASP A 122 -3.88 15.04 -1.12
N ALA A 123 -4.28 13.87 -0.64
CA ALA A 123 -5.19 13.73 0.48
C ALA A 123 -4.55 13.96 1.86
N GLU A 124 -3.23 14.15 1.94
CA GLU A 124 -2.48 14.39 3.18
C GLU A 124 -2.75 13.33 4.27
N GLY A 125 -3.03 12.09 3.86
CA GLY A 125 -3.37 10.97 4.75
C GLY A 125 -4.79 11.01 5.33
N SER A 126 -5.70 11.82 4.78
CA SER A 126 -7.09 11.95 5.24
C SER A 126 -8.09 11.30 4.28
N ASP A 127 -8.84 10.32 4.77
CA ASP A 127 -9.91 9.67 4.00
C ASP A 127 -10.99 10.67 3.56
N ASP A 128 -11.46 11.52 4.48
CA ASP A 128 -12.48 12.54 4.19
C ASP A 128 -12.04 13.51 3.09
N LYS A 129 -10.77 13.95 3.15
CA LYS A 129 -10.20 14.80 2.11
C LYS A 129 -10.10 14.05 0.78
N GLN A 130 -9.60 12.82 0.79
CA GLN A 130 -9.46 12.05 -0.45
C GLN A 130 -10.80 11.79 -1.13
N ILE A 131 -11.86 11.51 -0.35
CA ILE A 131 -13.21 11.34 -0.86
C ILE A 131 -13.70 12.64 -1.52
N ALA A 132 -13.51 13.78 -0.86
CA ALA A 132 -13.87 15.09 -1.42
C ALA A 132 -13.07 15.41 -2.70
N ASP A 133 -11.77 15.14 -2.70
CA ASP A 133 -10.90 15.33 -3.85
C ASP A 133 -11.34 14.48 -5.06
N ILE A 134 -11.75 13.22 -4.84
CA ILE A 134 -12.30 12.36 -5.90
C ILE A 134 -13.61 12.95 -6.43
N ASP A 135 -14.53 13.35 -5.54
CA ASP A 135 -15.81 13.95 -5.96
C ASP A 135 -15.59 15.24 -6.76
N ASP A 136 -14.59 16.07 -6.40
CA ASP A 136 -14.21 17.28 -7.12
C ASP A 136 -13.59 16.98 -8.51
N LEU A 137 -12.73 15.97 -8.61
CA LEU A 137 -12.18 15.51 -9.90
C LEU A 137 -13.29 15.03 -10.84
N LEU A 138 -14.26 14.27 -10.32
CA LEU A 138 -15.42 13.80 -11.07
C LEU A 138 -16.33 14.96 -11.50
N ALA A 139 -16.61 15.89 -10.59
CA ALA A 139 -17.43 17.08 -10.88
C ALA A 139 -16.80 18.00 -11.94
N GLY A 140 -15.46 18.05 -12.01
CA GLY A 140 -14.73 18.76 -13.05
C GLY A 140 -14.96 18.19 -14.46
N GLY A 141 -15.25 16.89 -14.57
CA GLY A 141 -15.65 16.23 -15.82
C GLY A 141 -14.56 16.16 -16.90
N GLN A 142 -13.30 16.41 -16.52
CA GLN A 142 -12.16 16.50 -17.45
C GLN A 142 -11.29 15.25 -17.48
N CYS A 143 -11.40 14.36 -16.48
CA CYS A 143 -10.61 13.13 -16.40
C CYS A 143 -11.02 12.14 -17.50
N ASN A 144 -10.08 11.71 -18.34
CA ASN A 144 -10.29 10.58 -19.24
C ASN A 144 -10.01 9.24 -18.53
N VAL A 145 -9.05 9.24 -17.61
CA VAL A 145 -8.73 8.11 -16.73
C VAL A 145 -8.47 8.65 -15.32
N LEU A 146 -8.95 7.95 -14.29
CA LEU A 146 -8.65 8.27 -12.91
C LEU A 146 -7.76 7.19 -12.30
N ILE A 147 -6.60 7.59 -11.80
CA ILE A 147 -5.74 6.75 -10.96
C ILE A 147 -6.07 7.06 -9.50
N VAL A 148 -6.21 6.03 -8.66
CA VAL A 148 -6.42 6.18 -7.23
C VAL A 148 -5.40 5.33 -6.47
N SER A 149 -4.64 5.97 -5.57
CA SER A 149 -3.91 5.30 -4.49
C SER A 149 -4.70 5.56 -3.20
N PRO A 150 -5.57 4.62 -2.76
CA PRO A 150 -6.46 4.83 -1.63
C PRO A 150 -5.69 5.03 -0.32
N ASN A 151 -6.14 5.93 0.55
CA ASN A 151 -5.56 6.06 1.88
C ASN A 151 -5.97 4.86 2.76
N THR A 152 -7.27 4.53 2.81
CA THR A 152 -7.75 3.27 3.42
C THR A 152 -8.72 2.52 2.51
N THR A 153 -8.57 1.20 2.44
CA THR A 153 -9.34 0.31 1.54
C THR A 153 -10.84 0.48 1.72
N ALA A 154 -11.34 0.36 2.95
CA ALA A 154 -12.79 0.37 3.21
C ALA A 154 -13.42 1.76 3.05
N ALA A 155 -12.76 2.83 3.51
CA ALA A 155 -13.35 4.18 3.47
C ALA A 155 -13.44 4.72 2.04
N LEU A 156 -12.44 4.40 1.19
CA LEU A 156 -12.39 4.90 -0.18
C LEU A 156 -13.23 4.09 -1.17
N THR A 157 -13.61 2.85 -0.84
CA THR A 157 -14.37 1.97 -1.74
C THR A 157 -15.61 2.67 -2.36
N PRO A 158 -16.51 3.33 -1.59
CA PRO A 158 -17.69 3.96 -2.17
C PRO A 158 -17.38 5.15 -3.10
N ALA A 159 -16.26 5.86 -2.88
CA ALA A 159 -15.84 6.95 -3.77
C ALA A 159 -15.29 6.40 -5.09
N VAL A 160 -14.53 5.30 -5.02
CA VAL A 160 -14.04 4.59 -6.20
C VAL A 160 -15.18 3.99 -7.03
N GLU A 161 -16.20 3.41 -6.40
CA GLU A 161 -17.40 2.91 -7.10
C GLU A 161 -18.11 4.03 -7.87
N ARG A 162 -18.28 5.22 -7.27
CA ARG A 162 -18.84 6.40 -7.96
C ARG A 162 -17.99 6.86 -9.13
N ALA A 163 -16.66 6.72 -9.03
CA ALA A 163 -15.74 7.08 -10.11
C ALA A 163 -15.83 6.10 -11.27
N CYS A 164 -15.90 4.78 -10.99
CA CYS A 164 -16.04 3.73 -11.99
C CYS A 164 -17.31 3.87 -12.87
N GLU A 165 -18.37 4.49 -12.35
CA GLU A 165 -19.59 4.79 -13.11
C GLU A 165 -19.40 5.88 -14.19
N GLN A 166 -18.31 6.65 -14.11
CA GLN A 166 -18.09 7.85 -14.93
C GLN A 166 -16.84 7.75 -15.81
N VAL A 167 -15.75 7.20 -15.27
CA VAL A 167 -14.44 7.13 -15.94
C VAL A 167 -13.77 5.78 -15.65
N PRO A 168 -12.91 5.25 -16.55
CA PRO A 168 -12.08 4.11 -16.22
C PRO A 168 -11.17 4.44 -15.03
N VAL A 169 -11.23 3.61 -14.00
CA VAL A 169 -10.43 3.77 -12.78
C VAL A 169 -9.31 2.74 -12.75
N ILE A 170 -8.09 3.19 -12.47
CA ILE A 170 -6.95 2.34 -12.09
C ILE A 170 -6.74 2.51 -10.59
N VAL A 171 -6.70 1.41 -9.86
CA VAL A 171 -6.29 1.42 -8.44
C VAL A 171 -4.85 0.93 -8.36
N PHE A 172 -4.00 1.52 -7.51
CA PHE A 172 -2.66 0.99 -7.26
C PHE A 172 -2.18 1.17 -5.82
N ASP A 173 -1.13 0.42 -5.45
CA ASP A 173 -0.51 0.37 -4.11
C ASP A 173 -1.44 -0.23 -3.05
N ARG A 174 -2.54 0.46 -2.71
CA ARG A 174 -3.58 -0.03 -1.79
C ARG A 174 -4.87 -0.35 -2.55
N GLY A 175 -5.62 -1.35 -2.08
CA GLY A 175 -6.82 -1.84 -2.75
C GLY A 175 -8.11 -1.11 -2.39
N VAL A 176 -9.21 -1.60 -2.94
CA VAL A 176 -10.61 -1.29 -2.57
C VAL A 176 -11.43 -2.58 -2.52
N ASN A 177 -12.56 -2.57 -1.82
CA ASN A 177 -13.44 -3.74 -1.67
C ASN A 177 -14.48 -3.82 -2.80
N THR A 178 -14.04 -3.70 -4.05
CA THR A 178 -14.89 -3.73 -5.25
C THR A 178 -14.07 -4.10 -6.48
N ASP A 179 -14.70 -4.77 -7.44
CA ASP A 179 -14.08 -5.19 -8.71
C ASP A 179 -14.34 -4.19 -9.84
N CYS A 180 -14.89 -3.01 -9.55
CA CYS A 180 -15.19 -1.99 -10.56
C CYS A 180 -13.97 -1.37 -11.29
N PRO A 181 -12.77 -1.25 -10.68
CA PRO A 181 -11.61 -0.71 -11.39
C PRO A 181 -11.25 -1.56 -12.60
N VAL A 182 -10.70 -0.93 -13.65
CA VAL A 182 -10.21 -1.63 -14.85
C VAL A 182 -9.08 -2.58 -14.48
N THR A 183 -8.21 -2.15 -13.56
CA THR A 183 -7.14 -3.00 -13.01
C THR A 183 -6.72 -2.49 -11.63
N PHE A 184 -6.31 -3.43 -10.77
CA PHE A 184 -5.57 -3.15 -9.55
C PHE A 184 -4.10 -3.51 -9.70
N ILE A 185 -3.24 -2.48 -9.71
CA ILE A 185 -1.81 -2.60 -9.89
C ILE A 185 -1.10 -2.64 -8.54
N LYS A 186 -0.37 -3.70 -8.26
CA LYS A 186 0.42 -3.86 -7.04
C LYS A 186 1.58 -4.81 -7.29
N PRO A 187 2.67 -4.76 -6.50
CA PRO A 187 3.58 -5.90 -6.43
C PRO A 187 2.86 -7.11 -5.81
N VAL A 188 3.50 -8.28 -5.80
CA VAL A 188 2.96 -9.55 -5.28
C VAL A 188 2.17 -9.36 -3.97
N GLY A 189 2.72 -8.60 -3.03
CA GLY A 189 1.99 -8.08 -1.88
C GLY A 189 2.71 -8.23 -0.54
N GLY A 190 1.98 -7.96 0.54
CA GLY A 190 2.51 -7.99 1.90
C GLY A 190 2.94 -9.37 2.37
N TYR A 191 2.17 -10.43 2.08
CA TYR A 191 2.61 -11.80 2.38
C TYR A 191 3.92 -12.11 1.66
N GLY A 192 4.07 -11.74 0.38
CA GLY A 192 5.30 -11.96 -0.37
C GLY A 192 6.54 -11.27 0.24
N PHE A 193 6.36 -10.10 0.85
CA PHE A 193 7.44 -9.43 1.58
C PHE A 193 7.78 -10.18 2.88
N GLY A 194 6.77 -10.59 3.64
CA GLY A 194 6.94 -11.36 4.88
C GLY A 194 7.55 -12.75 4.63
N ILE A 195 7.18 -13.41 3.54
CA ILE A 195 7.70 -14.71 3.10
C ILE A 195 9.21 -14.61 2.87
N GLN A 196 9.65 -13.72 1.97
CA GLN A 196 11.07 -13.59 1.62
C GLN A 196 11.95 -13.28 2.84
N SER A 197 11.51 -12.35 3.70
CA SER A 197 12.28 -11.98 4.89
C SER A 197 12.33 -13.08 5.95
N ALA A 198 11.21 -13.75 6.22
CA ALA A 198 11.15 -14.77 7.26
C ALA A 198 11.78 -16.10 6.83
N GLU A 199 11.66 -16.50 5.55
CA GLU A 199 12.37 -17.67 5.02
C GLU A 199 13.89 -17.48 5.15
N PHE A 200 14.40 -16.29 4.80
CA PHE A 200 15.82 -15.99 4.99
C PHE A 200 16.25 -16.10 6.47
N ILE A 201 15.47 -15.54 7.40
CA ILE A 201 15.76 -15.66 8.84
C ILE A 201 15.72 -17.13 9.27
N ALA A 202 14.69 -17.88 8.89
CA ALA A 202 14.51 -19.29 9.23
C ALA A 202 15.67 -20.18 8.75
N GLU A 203 16.25 -19.87 7.58
CA GLU A 203 17.37 -20.61 7.01
C GLU A 203 18.73 -20.26 7.63
N ASN A 204 18.88 -19.05 8.16
CA ASN A 204 20.18 -18.51 8.59
C ASN A 204 20.31 -18.32 10.11
N ALA A 205 19.20 -18.29 10.85
CA ALA A 205 19.20 -18.22 12.30
C ALA A 205 19.54 -19.59 12.93
N PRO A 206 20.16 -19.63 14.12
CA PRO A 206 20.35 -20.88 14.86
C PRO A 206 19.01 -21.49 15.29
N GLU A 207 19.03 -22.79 15.58
CA GLU A 207 17.87 -23.52 16.12
C GLU A 207 17.37 -22.85 17.42
N ASN A 208 16.06 -22.61 17.52
CA ASN A 208 15.43 -21.82 18.60
C ASN A 208 15.96 -20.38 18.74
N GLY A 209 16.50 -19.80 17.66
CA GLY A 209 17.00 -18.43 17.65
C GLY A 209 15.92 -17.40 18.03
N LYS A 210 16.32 -16.34 18.73
CA LYS A 210 15.42 -15.29 19.20
C LYS A 210 15.21 -14.21 18.17
N VAL A 211 13.95 -13.97 17.81
CA VAL A 211 13.55 -12.98 16.81
C VAL A 211 12.70 -11.89 17.45
N LEU A 212 13.16 -10.64 17.33
CA LEU A 212 12.34 -9.46 17.61
C LEU A 212 11.69 -8.98 16.32
N MET A 213 10.37 -8.82 16.31
CA MET A 213 9.64 -8.26 15.17
C MET A 213 9.35 -6.78 15.42
N LEU A 214 9.84 -5.89 14.58
CA LEU A 214 9.57 -4.46 14.64
C LEU A 214 8.63 -4.07 13.52
N ARG A 215 7.54 -3.40 13.90
CA ARG A 215 6.43 -3.04 13.04
C ARG A 215 6.27 -1.52 12.99
N ILE A 216 5.92 -0.93 11.87
CA ILE A 216 5.76 0.53 11.78
C ILE A 216 4.46 0.97 12.47
N LEU A 217 3.30 0.52 11.97
CA LEU A 217 1.99 0.97 12.44
C LEU A 217 0.97 -0.18 12.44
N PRO A 218 0.02 -0.22 13.38
CA PRO A 218 -1.09 -1.16 13.36
C PRO A 218 -2.14 -0.77 12.33
N GLY A 219 -2.84 -1.75 11.77
CA GLY A 219 -4.05 -1.57 10.96
C GLY A 219 -3.82 -1.19 9.50
N VAL A 220 -2.57 -1.15 9.03
CA VAL A 220 -2.24 -0.95 7.61
C VAL A 220 -2.15 -2.33 6.95
N ASP A 221 -3.01 -2.62 5.95
CA ASP A 221 -3.21 -3.98 5.43
C ASP A 221 -1.93 -4.70 4.98
N VAL A 222 -1.05 -3.99 4.28
CA VAL A 222 0.20 -4.52 3.74
C VAL A 222 1.17 -4.82 4.87
N LEU A 223 1.18 -4.04 5.96
CA LEU A 223 2.02 -4.28 7.12
C LEU A 223 1.50 -5.46 7.97
N GLU A 224 0.18 -5.58 8.09
CA GLU A 224 -0.44 -6.71 8.80
C GLU A 224 -0.19 -8.04 8.08
N THR A 225 -0.33 -8.06 6.75
CA THR A 225 -0.06 -9.28 5.94
C THR A 225 1.44 -9.63 5.90
N ARG A 226 2.35 -8.64 5.87
CA ARG A 226 3.80 -8.85 6.08
C ARG A 226 4.08 -9.57 7.40
N HIS A 227 3.53 -9.03 8.49
CA HIS A 227 3.72 -9.58 9.82
C HIS A 227 3.13 -10.99 9.94
N SER A 228 1.94 -11.21 9.37
CA SER A 228 1.26 -12.50 9.40
C SER A 228 2.07 -13.61 8.72
N ALA A 229 2.55 -13.36 7.49
CA ALA A 229 3.45 -14.27 6.78
C ALA A 229 4.71 -14.57 7.60
N ALA A 230 5.37 -13.50 8.07
CA ALA A 230 6.65 -13.66 8.76
C ALA A 230 6.50 -14.43 10.08
N ARG A 231 5.52 -14.06 10.91
CA ARG A 231 5.22 -14.74 12.17
C ARG A 231 4.98 -16.22 11.94
N ARG A 232 4.15 -16.56 10.94
CA ARG A 232 3.84 -17.95 10.58
C ARG A 232 5.11 -18.74 10.25
N ILE A 233 5.96 -18.23 9.34
CA ILE A 233 7.16 -18.95 8.90
C ILE A 233 8.17 -19.10 10.04
N LEU A 234 8.38 -18.06 10.85
CA LEU A 234 9.29 -18.11 11.99
C LEU A 234 8.82 -19.12 13.05
N GLU A 235 7.52 -19.17 13.35
CA GLU A 235 6.94 -20.15 14.27
C GLU A 235 7.05 -21.58 13.71
N GLU A 236 6.75 -21.79 12.42
CA GLU A 236 6.89 -23.09 11.74
C GLU A 236 8.35 -23.58 11.72
N ALA A 237 9.31 -22.66 11.63
CA ALA A 237 10.75 -22.93 11.72
C ALA A 237 11.24 -23.22 13.16
N GLY A 238 10.38 -23.04 14.17
CA GLY A 238 10.74 -23.24 15.58
C GLY A 238 11.60 -22.13 16.18
N LEU A 239 11.57 -20.93 15.60
CA LEU A 239 12.24 -19.75 16.15
C LEU A 239 11.42 -19.12 17.28
N GLU A 240 12.10 -18.52 18.26
CA GLU A 240 11.46 -17.89 19.41
C GLU A 240 11.16 -16.41 19.10
N ILE A 241 9.89 -16.08 18.83
CA ILE A 241 9.46 -14.68 18.70
C ILE A 241 9.37 -14.07 20.10
N VAL A 242 10.37 -13.29 20.50
CA VAL A 242 10.45 -12.68 21.84
C VAL A 242 9.55 -11.45 22.00
N GLY A 243 9.16 -10.83 20.87
CA GLY A 243 8.31 -9.64 20.85
C GLY A 243 7.91 -9.20 19.45
N ALA A 244 6.80 -8.46 19.38
CA ALA A 244 6.30 -7.81 18.19
C ALA A 244 5.84 -6.38 18.55
N GLU A 245 6.69 -5.39 18.27
CA GLU A 245 6.53 -4.03 18.80
C GLU A 245 6.35 -2.99 17.70
N PHE A 246 5.57 -1.95 17.98
CA PHE A 246 5.35 -0.85 17.06
C PHE A 246 6.34 0.29 17.26
N THR A 247 7.06 0.67 16.20
CA THR A 247 8.09 1.71 16.20
C THR A 247 7.57 3.09 15.84
N ASP A 248 6.35 3.18 15.30
CA ASP A 248 5.77 4.41 14.72
C ASP A 248 6.65 5.03 13.61
N GLY A 249 7.57 4.25 13.03
CA GLY A 249 8.60 4.77 12.11
C GLY A 249 9.62 5.70 12.78
N ASP A 250 9.66 5.74 14.11
CA ASP A 250 10.55 6.62 14.87
C ASP A 250 11.88 5.92 15.18
N ARG A 251 12.99 6.58 14.83
CA ARG A 251 14.34 6.03 15.03
C ARG A 251 14.71 5.88 16.51
N ALA A 252 14.34 6.84 17.36
CA ALA A 252 14.70 6.81 18.78
C ALA A 252 13.91 5.74 19.53
N LYS A 253 12.61 5.60 19.22
CA LYS A 253 11.76 4.54 19.73
C LYS A 253 12.25 3.16 19.26
N THR A 254 12.63 3.04 17.99
CA THR A 254 13.24 1.81 17.44
C THR A 254 14.47 1.40 18.26
N LYS A 255 15.41 2.32 18.49
CA LYS A 255 16.60 2.05 19.32
C LYS A 255 16.24 1.62 20.74
N SER A 256 15.37 2.37 21.40
CA SER A 256 14.94 2.06 22.76
C SER A 256 14.31 0.66 22.88
N ILE A 257 13.48 0.27 21.92
CA ILE A 257 12.87 -1.08 21.91
C ILE A 257 13.98 -2.14 21.75
N VAL A 258 14.89 -1.99 20.79
CA VAL A 258 15.97 -2.95 20.56
C VAL A 258 16.87 -3.07 21.79
N GLU A 259 17.27 -1.94 22.38
CA GLU A 259 18.09 -1.89 23.60
C GLU A 259 17.42 -2.60 24.79
N ASP A 260 16.11 -2.38 24.99
CA ASP A 260 15.34 -3.01 26.06
C ASP A 260 15.27 -4.54 25.87
N TYR A 261 15.08 -4.99 24.63
CA TYR A 261 15.06 -6.41 24.30
C TYR A 261 16.42 -7.07 24.43
N ILE A 262 17.51 -6.41 24.04
CA ILE A 262 18.88 -6.90 24.30
C ILE A 262 19.12 -7.04 25.80
N GLN A 263 18.69 -6.08 26.62
CA GLN A 263 18.83 -6.16 28.08
C GLN A 263 18.03 -7.31 28.70
N ARG A 264 16.83 -7.60 28.18
CA ARG A 264 15.95 -8.64 28.69
C ARG A 264 16.36 -10.04 28.24
N GLU A 265 16.75 -10.16 26.97
CA GLU A 265 16.97 -11.45 26.30
C GLU A 265 18.45 -11.85 26.22
N GLY A 266 19.36 -10.89 26.44
CA GLY A 266 20.81 -11.03 26.36
C GLY A 266 21.34 -10.94 24.93
N GLN A 267 20.84 -11.80 24.04
CA GLN A 267 21.19 -11.85 22.62
C GLN A 267 19.92 -12.01 21.79
N LEU A 268 19.89 -11.35 20.63
CA LEU A 268 18.91 -11.58 19.58
C LEU A 268 19.64 -12.20 18.39
N ASP A 269 18.99 -13.14 17.70
CA ASP A 269 19.52 -13.79 16.50
C ASP A 269 18.98 -13.18 15.21
N ALA A 270 17.81 -12.53 15.30
CA ALA A 270 17.30 -11.68 14.24
C ALA A 270 16.44 -10.53 14.77
N VAL A 271 16.41 -9.44 13.99
CA VAL A 271 15.39 -8.39 14.05
C VAL A 271 14.68 -8.36 12.70
N TRP A 272 13.45 -8.86 12.69
CA TRP A 272 12.58 -8.77 11.53
C TRP A 272 11.92 -7.39 11.48
N MET A 273 11.90 -6.77 10.31
CA MET A 273 11.34 -5.45 10.07
C MET A 273 10.21 -5.54 9.05
N ASP A 274 9.05 -4.96 9.33
CA ASP A 274 7.93 -4.92 8.37
C ASP A 274 8.13 -3.88 7.25
N ALA A 275 9.14 -3.01 7.33
CA ALA A 275 9.53 -2.01 6.34
C ALA A 275 10.94 -1.46 6.63
N GLY A 276 11.58 -0.84 5.64
CA GLY A 276 12.98 -0.38 5.76
C GLY A 276 13.23 0.89 6.56
N ALA A 277 12.18 1.67 6.90
CA ALA A 277 12.31 3.05 7.36
C ALA A 277 13.20 3.25 8.59
N THR A 278 13.25 2.28 9.50
CA THR A 278 14.07 2.35 10.72
C THR A 278 15.09 1.21 10.85
N SER A 279 15.37 0.46 9.78
CA SER A 279 16.31 -0.66 9.82
C SER A 279 17.72 -0.25 10.23
N VAL A 280 18.22 0.90 9.75
CA VAL A 280 19.51 1.44 10.20
C VAL A 280 19.51 1.79 11.68
N ALA A 281 18.39 2.31 12.22
CA ALA A 281 18.30 2.61 13.65
C ALA A 281 18.32 1.32 14.50
N ALA A 282 17.71 0.23 14.01
CA ALA A 282 17.80 -1.07 14.67
C ALA A 282 19.24 -1.61 14.67
N ILE A 283 19.98 -1.46 13.56
CA ILE A 283 21.42 -1.82 13.48
C ILE A 283 22.25 -0.99 14.46
N GLU A 284 22.07 0.34 14.44
CA GLU A 284 22.80 1.27 15.31
C GLU A 284 22.60 0.95 16.80
N ALA A 285 21.45 0.43 17.23
CA ALA A 285 21.22 0.03 18.62
C ALA A 285 22.18 -1.09 19.09
N PHE A 286 22.48 -2.07 18.22
CA PHE A 286 23.48 -3.10 18.55
C PHE A 286 24.88 -2.50 18.61
N GLU A 287 25.23 -1.60 17.68
CA GLU A 287 26.52 -0.90 17.67
C GLU A 287 26.71 -0.04 18.93
N ASP A 288 25.69 0.72 19.31
CA ASP A 288 25.67 1.58 20.50
C ASP A 288 25.86 0.75 21.79
N MET A 289 25.35 -0.48 21.82
CA MET A 289 25.54 -1.43 22.92
C MET A 289 26.85 -2.25 22.84
N GLY A 290 27.64 -2.10 21.78
CA GLY A 290 28.85 -2.89 21.55
C GLY A 290 28.57 -4.38 21.30
N MET A 291 27.37 -4.69 20.81
CA MET A 291 26.92 -6.05 20.51
C MET A 291 27.12 -6.36 19.02
N PRO A 292 27.35 -7.64 18.65
CA PRO A 292 27.33 -8.03 17.24
C PRO A 292 25.93 -7.78 16.65
N VAL A 293 25.89 -7.24 15.44
CA VAL A 293 24.64 -7.04 14.69
C VAL A 293 24.13 -8.41 14.23
N PRO A 294 22.90 -8.83 14.60
CA PRO A 294 22.31 -10.09 14.14
C PRO A 294 21.77 -9.95 12.72
N ILE A 295 20.97 -10.91 12.25
CA ILE A 295 20.21 -10.74 11.01
C ILE A 295 19.20 -9.61 11.22
N VAL A 296 19.42 -8.45 10.60
CA VAL A 296 18.43 -7.36 10.58
C VAL A 296 17.91 -7.23 9.16
N THR A 297 16.64 -7.57 8.93
CA THR A 297 16.03 -7.40 7.60
C THR A 297 15.74 -5.93 7.35
N GLY A 298 15.77 -5.51 6.09
CA GLY A 298 15.40 -4.15 5.71
C GLY A 298 14.51 -4.13 4.48
N GLU A 299 14.68 -3.08 3.69
CA GLU A 299 14.06 -2.88 2.38
C GLU A 299 15.13 -2.23 1.48
N ASP A 300 14.80 -1.87 0.26
CA ASP A 300 15.76 -1.34 -0.72
C ASP A 300 16.17 0.13 -0.48
N GLN A 301 16.06 0.64 0.75
CA GLN A 301 16.47 2.00 1.09
C GLN A 301 18.01 2.12 1.14
N GLN A 302 18.57 3.15 0.52
CA GLN A 302 20.01 3.29 0.29
C GLN A 302 20.86 3.28 1.56
N ASP A 303 20.39 3.89 2.65
CA ASP A 303 21.11 3.87 3.94
C ASP A 303 21.23 2.45 4.52
N PHE A 304 20.18 1.63 4.42
CA PHE A 304 20.24 0.23 4.80
C PHE A 304 21.19 -0.56 3.89
N LEU A 305 21.08 -0.41 2.57
CA LEU A 305 21.93 -1.13 1.61
C LEU A 305 23.42 -0.77 1.78
N GLN A 306 23.73 0.51 2.01
CA GLN A 306 25.09 0.97 2.27
C GLN A 306 25.61 0.44 3.62
N LYS A 307 24.80 0.48 4.68
CA LYS A 307 25.16 -0.06 6.00
C LYS A 307 25.38 -1.56 5.96
N TRP A 308 24.54 -2.29 5.22
CA TRP A 308 24.70 -3.71 4.94
C TRP A 308 26.06 -3.98 4.27
N GLN A 309 26.37 -3.27 3.17
CA GLN A 309 27.63 -3.44 2.46
C GLN A 309 28.85 -3.09 3.35
N GLU A 310 28.78 -2.00 4.11
CA GLU A 310 29.84 -1.54 5.01
C GLU A 310 30.17 -2.59 6.08
N LEU A 311 29.14 -3.18 6.70
CA LEU A 311 29.30 -4.15 7.78
C LEU A 311 29.51 -5.59 7.28
N GLY A 312 29.32 -5.86 5.99
CA GLY A 312 29.39 -7.20 5.44
C GLY A 312 28.36 -8.15 6.04
N MET A 313 27.15 -7.65 6.31
CA MET A 313 26.08 -8.43 6.95
C MET A 313 25.62 -9.59 6.06
N ASN A 314 25.15 -10.68 6.67
CA ASN A 314 24.39 -11.74 5.99
C ASN A 314 22.90 -11.47 6.23
N THR A 315 22.21 -10.86 5.26
CA THR A 315 20.82 -10.44 5.43
C THR A 315 20.08 -10.36 4.10
N ILE A 316 18.84 -9.88 4.13
CA ILE A 316 17.97 -9.72 2.97
C ILE A 316 17.22 -8.39 3.06
N ALA A 317 16.93 -7.80 1.90
CA ALA A 317 15.97 -6.73 1.74
C ALA A 317 14.81 -7.22 0.84
N PRO A 318 13.70 -7.76 1.40
CA PRO A 318 12.47 -7.84 0.64
C PRO A 318 12.10 -6.44 0.15
N THR A 319 11.58 -6.31 -1.07
CA THR A 319 11.26 -5.01 -1.64
C THR A 319 9.76 -4.78 -1.73
N TYR A 320 9.38 -3.51 -1.78
CA TYR A 320 8.09 -3.05 -2.24
C TYR A 320 8.34 -1.99 -3.31
N PRO A 321 8.74 -2.39 -4.54
CA PRO A 321 9.49 -1.49 -5.42
C PRO A 321 8.76 -0.20 -5.78
N THR A 322 9.49 0.91 -5.80
CA THR A 322 8.92 2.21 -6.18
C THR A 322 8.72 2.36 -7.69
N TYR A 323 9.31 1.47 -8.52
CA TYR A 323 8.99 1.42 -9.95
C TYR A 323 7.49 1.19 -10.23
N GLN A 324 6.73 0.62 -9.28
CA GLN A 324 5.29 0.40 -9.44
C GLN A 324 4.52 1.70 -9.72
N TRP A 325 5.07 2.85 -9.34
CA TRP A 325 4.49 4.17 -9.58
C TRP A 325 4.49 4.58 -11.06
N ARG A 326 5.24 3.86 -11.91
CA ARG A 326 5.23 4.04 -13.37
C ARG A 326 4.04 3.34 -14.02
N SER A 327 3.77 2.12 -13.56
CA SER A 327 2.75 1.22 -14.11
C SER A 327 1.36 1.85 -14.26
N PRO A 328 0.80 2.62 -13.31
CA PRO A 328 -0.52 3.24 -13.51
C PRO A 328 -0.54 4.36 -14.55
N ILE A 329 0.58 5.08 -14.76
CA ILE A 329 0.68 6.05 -15.87
C ILE A 329 0.68 5.31 -17.20
N ILE A 330 1.45 4.23 -17.30
CA ILE A 330 1.52 3.43 -18.52
C ILE A 330 0.18 2.74 -18.81
N ALA A 331 -0.49 2.22 -17.78
CA ALA A 331 -1.83 1.67 -17.89
C ALA A 331 -2.83 2.74 -18.35
N ALA A 332 -2.76 3.98 -17.81
CA ALA A 332 -3.63 5.07 -18.25
C ALA A 332 -3.41 5.43 -19.73
N VAL A 333 -2.16 5.48 -20.20
CA VAL A 333 -1.84 5.69 -21.62
C VAL A 333 -2.38 4.55 -22.49
N LYS A 334 -2.24 3.29 -22.04
CA LYS A 334 -2.78 2.12 -22.76
C LYS A 334 -4.31 2.15 -22.84
N ILE A 335 -4.99 2.47 -21.75
CA ILE A 335 -6.45 2.64 -21.70
C ILE A 335 -6.89 3.73 -22.69
N MET A 336 -6.23 4.90 -22.69
CA MET A 336 -6.55 5.98 -23.62
C MET A 336 -6.22 5.63 -25.08
N ASN A 337 -5.32 4.68 -25.34
CA ASN A 337 -5.09 4.15 -26.68
C ASN A 337 -6.06 3.02 -27.08
N GLY A 338 -6.89 2.53 -26.15
CA GLY A 338 -7.72 1.35 -26.36
C GLY A 338 -6.93 0.03 -26.44
N GLU A 339 -5.73 -0.01 -25.86
CA GLU A 339 -4.89 -1.21 -25.79
C GLU A 339 -5.28 -2.09 -24.61
N GLU A 340 -5.28 -3.41 -24.80
CA GLU A 340 -5.48 -4.35 -23.70
C GLU A 340 -4.40 -4.19 -22.61
N ILE A 341 -4.82 -4.33 -21.36
CA ILE A 341 -3.93 -4.28 -20.18
C ILE A 341 -4.16 -5.49 -19.27
N PRO A 342 -3.16 -5.91 -18.47
CA PRO A 342 -3.38 -6.91 -17.43
C PRO A 342 -4.47 -6.49 -16.43
N GLY A 343 -5.41 -7.38 -16.13
CA GLY A 343 -6.50 -7.13 -15.20
C GLY A 343 -7.38 -8.38 -15.00
N PRO A 344 -8.19 -8.44 -13.92
CA PRO A 344 -8.51 -7.36 -12.98
C PRO A 344 -7.41 -7.04 -11.97
N SER A 345 -6.36 -7.86 -11.88
CA SER A 345 -5.17 -7.56 -11.09
C SER A 345 -3.90 -7.60 -11.94
N TRP A 346 -3.14 -6.51 -11.92
CA TRP A 346 -1.80 -6.42 -12.49
C TRP A 346 -0.80 -6.60 -11.35
N ASN A 347 -0.40 -7.84 -11.08
CA ASN A 347 0.60 -8.15 -10.07
C ASN A 347 2.00 -7.99 -10.67
N LEU A 348 2.74 -6.98 -10.22
CA LEU A 348 4.13 -6.73 -10.59
C LEU A 348 5.07 -7.70 -9.86
N PRO A 349 6.23 -8.02 -10.44
CA PRO A 349 7.31 -8.71 -9.74
C PRO A 349 7.66 -8.02 -8.42
N GLN A 350 8.20 -8.78 -7.47
CA GLN A 350 8.61 -8.27 -6.17
C GLN A 350 9.89 -8.99 -5.69
N PRO A 351 11.03 -8.77 -6.37
CA PRO A 351 12.28 -9.45 -6.04
C PRO A 351 12.84 -8.98 -4.69
N ALA A 352 13.67 -9.79 -4.04
CA ALA A 352 14.47 -9.37 -2.91
C ALA A 352 15.90 -9.00 -3.34
N ILE A 353 16.50 -8.07 -2.60
CA ILE A 353 17.95 -7.85 -2.63
C ILE A 353 18.57 -8.82 -1.62
N THR A 354 19.52 -9.62 -2.08
CA THR A 354 20.28 -10.60 -1.30
C THR A 354 21.76 -10.20 -1.29
N ASN A 355 22.57 -10.92 -0.50
CA ASN A 355 24.02 -10.76 -0.53
C ASN A 355 24.63 -10.94 -1.93
N GLU A 356 23.99 -11.70 -2.82
CA GLU A 356 24.50 -12.00 -4.17
C GLU A 356 24.35 -10.82 -5.14
N ASN A 357 23.26 -10.05 -5.03
CA ASN A 357 22.96 -8.94 -5.93
C ASN A 357 23.06 -7.56 -5.28
N LEU A 358 23.40 -7.46 -3.98
CA LEU A 358 23.52 -6.20 -3.24
C LEU A 358 24.30 -5.12 -3.99
N SER A 359 25.43 -5.49 -4.62
CA SER A 359 26.28 -4.52 -5.33
C SER A 359 25.62 -3.85 -6.54
N GLU A 360 24.54 -4.43 -7.06
CA GLU A 360 23.78 -3.86 -8.18
C GLU A 360 22.88 -2.71 -7.72
N TYR A 361 22.50 -2.68 -6.44
CA TYR A 361 21.53 -1.74 -5.88
C TYR A 361 22.12 -0.69 -4.95
N VAL A 362 23.35 -0.89 -4.44
CA VAL A 362 24.05 0.12 -3.64
C VAL A 362 24.50 1.27 -4.53
N ASN A 363 24.00 2.47 -4.26
CA ASN A 363 24.40 3.69 -4.94
C ASN A 363 24.71 4.82 -3.93
N PRO A 364 25.99 5.10 -3.64
CA PRO A 364 26.39 6.11 -2.65
C PRO A 364 26.11 7.55 -3.10
N ASP A 365 25.84 7.77 -4.40
CA ASP A 365 25.52 9.09 -4.93
C ASP A 365 24.04 9.45 -4.70
N MET A 366 23.21 8.47 -4.32
CA MET A 366 21.80 8.68 -3.99
C MET A 366 21.59 9.10 -2.53
N PRO A 367 20.52 9.86 -2.21
CA PRO A 367 20.19 10.19 -0.84
C PRO A 367 19.99 8.95 0.04
N PRO A 368 20.32 9.02 1.34
CA PRO A 368 20.13 7.93 2.29
C PRO A 368 18.72 7.30 2.27
N LEU A 369 17.69 8.13 2.08
CA LEU A 369 16.28 7.69 2.10
C LEU A 369 15.72 7.31 0.72
N HIS A 370 16.57 7.23 -0.30
CA HIS A 370 16.16 6.80 -1.64
C HIS A 370 15.94 5.28 -1.69
N TYR A 371 14.98 4.82 -2.49
CA TYR A 371 14.66 3.41 -2.68
C TYR A 371 15.25 2.92 -4.00
N ALA A 372 16.15 1.92 -3.94
CA ALA A 372 16.99 1.49 -5.05
C ALA A 372 16.21 0.89 -6.23
N MET A 373 15.09 0.19 -5.99
CA MET A 373 14.24 -0.35 -7.06
C MET A 373 13.23 0.69 -7.55
N CYS A 374 13.71 1.87 -7.93
CA CYS A 374 12.89 2.95 -8.47
C CYS A 374 12.55 2.76 -9.96
N GLY A 375 13.37 1.99 -10.69
CA GLY A 375 13.28 1.90 -12.14
C GLY A 375 13.40 3.28 -12.79
N CYS A 376 14.23 4.15 -12.22
CA CYS A 376 14.33 5.57 -12.55
C CYS A 376 15.69 5.95 -13.15
N GLU A 377 16.65 5.03 -13.19
CA GLU A 377 18.02 5.23 -13.64
C GLU A 377 18.12 5.71 -15.10
N GLY A 378 17.14 5.31 -15.93
CA GLY A 378 17.02 5.71 -17.33
C GLY A 378 16.06 6.88 -17.58
N MET A 379 15.64 7.59 -16.54
CA MET A 379 14.73 8.74 -16.65
C MET A 379 15.49 10.06 -16.75
N GLU A 380 14.81 11.08 -17.30
CA GLU A 380 15.38 12.41 -17.46
C GLU A 380 15.78 13.02 -16.11
N ASN A 381 16.99 13.60 -16.07
CA ASN A 381 17.60 14.22 -14.89
C ASN A 381 17.84 13.25 -13.71
N TYR A 382 18.01 11.95 -13.97
CA TYR A 382 18.60 11.04 -13.00
C TYR A 382 20.13 11.27 -12.91
N PRO A 383 20.73 11.34 -11.71
CA PRO A 383 20.11 11.13 -10.40
C PRO A 383 19.59 12.40 -9.70
N GLU A 384 19.85 13.61 -10.23
CA GLU A 384 19.63 14.88 -9.52
C GLU A 384 18.16 15.13 -9.16
N ARG A 385 17.21 14.70 -10.00
CA ARG A 385 15.76 14.81 -9.75
C ARG A 385 15.33 14.03 -8.49
N TRP A 386 16.01 12.93 -8.18
CA TRP A 386 15.78 12.12 -6.98
C TRP A 386 16.72 12.53 -5.83
N GLY A 387 17.42 13.66 -5.97
CA GLY A 387 18.31 14.23 -4.95
C GLY A 387 19.73 13.64 -4.94
N GLY A 388 20.09 12.83 -5.94
CA GLY A 388 21.45 12.32 -6.06
C GLY A 388 22.44 13.36 -6.59
N LYS A 389 23.73 13.01 -6.56
CA LYS A 389 24.85 13.91 -6.87
C LYS A 389 25.69 13.51 -8.06
#